data_AF-A0A9Q8QAK0-F1
#
_entry.id   AF-A0A9Q8QAK0-F1
#
_cell.length_a   1.000
_cell.length_b   1.000
_cell.length_c   1.000
_cell.angle_alpha   90.00
_cell.angle_beta   90.00
_cell.angle_gamma   90.00
#
_symmetry.space_group_name_H-M   'P 1'
#
loop_
_entity.id
_entity.type
_entity.pdbx_description
1 polymer ?
#
loop_
_entity_poly.entity_id
_entity_poly.type
_entity_poly.pdbx_seq_one_letter_code
_entity_poly.pdbx_strand_id
1 'polypeptide(L)'
;MPPPPLDGHQQQQQQQGQVRSPPPPPPPPPPPPKLSIHPPLLLNTACPWATTAGDLAALLSCAATGAVTTRTSLLGGFAHDDAAHRFVLFDPATGATMGRRKRRGRGMGTRRAAVDDGVERDEKDDDDDDDDDEAAGAHHGKGGDDATNVPVGSVNSLGYSPITLDGYLAILRDLSSSSSSSSSSLSPPPQQLPAHAFRKTVIVSVTGDPPAVARCCERTRSSASAIRFPLAVEVNLSCPNIPSAPPPAYCPRELDAYLAALPAPVVVVAAAGTTTATATSTTITTTATVTTAAERGDGGEGEGGVAGGVADGVAGGGGGGDATAAPRRALPIGIKLPPLTYATQFDDLVRALRPHAWKLSFVTAVNTLGSCLVFDDDDDDDDDDDDDDEREKYGSSSSGGGGGGGAGSGIGSGSGTGRDSRGGTLRGGMAGAPLHPMALGNVSTLRRLFDGCDELRHLDIVGVGGVSDGDGYRRMRRAGAAAVGLATGLGSRGVTVFDAIAKDINSPW
;
A
#
# COMPACT_ATOMS: atom_id res chain seq x y z
N MET A 1 35.11 8.10 79.32
CA MET A 1 34.08 7.06 79.25
C MET A 1 33.51 7.05 77.84
N PRO A 2 33.43 5.90 77.15
CA PRO A 2 32.73 5.83 75.87
C PRO A 2 31.20 5.95 76.10
N PRO A 3 30.43 6.41 75.10
CA PRO A 3 28.97 6.44 75.21
C PRO A 3 28.40 5.01 75.30
N PRO A 4 27.24 4.82 75.94
CA PRO A 4 26.63 3.51 76.08
C PRO A 4 26.20 2.96 74.70
N PRO A 5 26.21 1.62 74.51
CA PRO A 5 25.76 1.00 73.27
C PRO A 5 24.26 1.24 73.07
N LEU A 6 23.88 1.56 71.83
CA LEU A 6 22.48 1.80 71.44
C LEU A 6 21.68 0.49 71.52
N ASP A 7 20.49 0.55 72.12
CA ASP A 7 19.57 -0.58 72.25
C ASP A 7 19.15 -1.14 70.88
N GLY A 8 18.92 -2.46 70.83
CA GLY A 8 18.60 -3.22 69.60
C GLY A 8 17.38 -2.70 68.82
N HIS A 9 16.48 -1.96 69.46
CA HIS A 9 15.35 -1.30 68.80
C HIS A 9 15.76 -0.10 67.92
N GLN A 10 16.86 0.60 68.22
CA GLN A 10 17.38 1.68 67.37
C GLN A 10 18.17 1.15 66.17
N GLN A 11 18.82 -0.02 66.29
CA GLN A 11 19.45 -0.67 65.12
C GLN A 11 18.40 -1.21 64.13
N GLN A 12 17.25 -1.68 64.63
CA GLN A 12 16.17 -2.17 63.78
C GLN A 12 15.41 -1.04 63.05
N GLN A 13 15.33 0.17 63.63
CA GLN A 13 14.77 1.34 62.94
C GLN A 13 15.74 1.96 61.93
N GLN A 14 17.06 1.85 62.13
CA GLN A 14 18.05 2.31 61.15
C GLN A 14 18.15 1.39 59.92
N GLN A 15 17.83 0.10 60.04
CA GLN A 15 17.76 -0.82 58.88
C GLN A 15 16.44 -0.71 58.09
N GLN A 16 15.37 -0.22 58.71
CA GLN A 16 14.06 -0.03 58.04
C GLN A 16 13.93 1.31 57.29
N GLY A 17 14.91 2.21 57.44
CA GLY A 17 14.96 3.51 56.73
C GLY A 17 15.70 3.49 55.38
N GLN A 18 16.29 2.36 54.98
CA GLN A 18 16.84 2.23 53.62
C GLN A 18 15.69 1.98 52.63
N VAL A 19 15.08 3.08 52.20
CA VAL A 19 14.27 3.13 50.98
C VAL A 19 15.18 2.59 49.87
N ARG A 20 14.95 1.34 49.46
CA ARG A 20 15.60 0.77 48.27
C ARG A 20 15.31 1.74 47.13
N SER A 21 16.37 2.31 46.56
CA SER A 21 16.27 3.13 45.36
C SER A 21 15.47 2.34 44.32
N PRO A 22 14.49 2.97 43.64
CA PRO A 22 13.74 2.28 42.60
C PRO A 22 14.73 1.69 41.59
N PRO A 23 14.46 0.49 41.05
CA PRO A 23 15.32 -0.10 40.04
C PRO A 23 15.51 0.93 38.91
N PRO A 24 16.72 1.01 38.33
CA PRO A 24 16.95 1.90 37.20
C PRO A 24 15.90 1.62 36.12
N PRO A 25 15.39 2.65 35.43
CA PRO A 25 14.43 2.45 34.35
C PRO A 25 15.01 1.44 33.35
N PRO A 26 14.17 0.58 32.76
CA PRO A 26 14.65 -0.36 31.75
C PRO A 26 15.36 0.41 30.64
N PRO A 27 16.41 -0.19 30.03
CA PRO A 27 17.10 0.45 28.92
C PRO A 27 16.10 0.80 27.80
N PRO A 28 16.29 1.92 27.09
CA PRO A 28 15.40 2.30 26.01
C PRO A 28 15.32 1.18 24.97
N PRO A 29 14.15 0.97 24.34
CA PRO A 29 14.03 -0.04 23.29
C PRO A 29 15.03 0.27 22.16
N PRO A 30 15.56 -0.77 21.49
CA PRO A 30 16.47 -0.59 20.38
C PRO A 30 15.81 0.27 19.28
N PRO A 31 16.59 1.08 18.54
CA PRO A 31 16.04 1.88 17.47
C PRO A 31 15.45 0.98 16.38
N PRO A 32 14.33 1.39 15.75
CA PRO A 32 13.75 0.64 14.64
C PRO A 32 14.72 0.62 13.45
N PRO A 33 14.70 -0.45 12.64
CA PRO A 33 15.55 -0.50 11.45
C PRO A 33 15.10 0.56 10.44
N LYS A 34 16.07 1.26 9.82
CA LYS A 34 15.76 2.30 8.84
C LYS A 34 15.21 1.71 7.54
N LEU A 35 14.30 2.43 6.90
CA LEU A 35 13.90 2.13 5.52
C LEU A 35 15.06 2.48 4.58
N SER A 36 15.52 1.50 3.81
CA SER A 36 16.53 1.73 2.77
C SER A 36 15.84 1.90 1.43
N ILE A 37 16.12 2.99 0.72
CA ILE A 37 15.66 3.21 -0.65
C ILE A 37 16.91 3.44 -1.50
N HIS A 38 17.16 2.56 -2.45
CA HIS A 38 18.30 2.70 -3.35
C HIS A 38 18.08 3.95 -4.22
N PRO A 39 19.06 4.84 -4.44
CA PRO A 39 18.85 5.96 -5.35
C PRO A 39 18.41 5.45 -6.74
N PRO A 40 17.34 5.97 -7.36
CA PRO A 40 16.42 7.03 -6.93
C PRO A 40 15.63 6.89 -5.66
N LEU A 41 15.47 8.02 -4.97
CA LEU A 41 14.42 8.22 -3.96
C LEU A 41 13.01 8.36 -4.60
N LEU A 42 12.73 7.55 -5.63
CA LEU A 42 11.47 7.38 -6.32
C LEU A 42 11.00 5.94 -6.14
N LEU A 43 9.69 5.78 -5.96
CA LEU A 43 9.04 4.49 -5.89
C LEU A 43 7.60 4.63 -6.37
N ASN A 44 6.94 3.51 -6.62
CA ASN A 44 5.48 3.52 -6.64
C ASN A 44 4.96 3.50 -5.18
N THR A 45 3.79 4.09 -4.95
CA THR A 45 3.01 3.80 -3.74
C THR A 45 2.13 2.57 -3.97
N ALA A 46 1.58 1.99 -2.91
CA ALA A 46 0.58 0.92 -3.03
C ALA A 46 -0.57 1.37 -3.94
N CYS A 47 -0.68 0.75 -5.12
CA CYS A 47 -1.60 1.13 -6.19
C CYS A 47 -1.90 -0.08 -7.11
N PRO A 48 -2.85 0.05 -8.05
CA PRO A 48 -3.29 -1.07 -8.91
C PRO A 48 -2.20 -1.58 -9.85
N TRP A 49 -1.30 -0.70 -10.30
CA TRP A 49 -0.17 -1.03 -11.19
C TRP A 49 1.02 -1.67 -10.45
N ALA A 50 0.74 -2.36 -9.34
CA ALA A 50 1.69 -3.13 -8.55
C ALA A 50 1.02 -4.39 -7.99
N THR A 51 0.14 -5.00 -8.79
CA THR A 51 -0.67 -6.15 -8.38
C THR A 51 -0.05 -7.46 -8.84
N THR A 52 0.22 -7.58 -10.14
CA THR A 52 0.65 -8.84 -10.74
C THR A 52 2.16 -9.03 -10.68
N ALA A 53 2.63 -10.26 -10.91
CA ALA A 53 4.06 -10.53 -11.06
C ALA A 53 4.70 -9.69 -12.18
N GLY A 54 3.98 -9.46 -13.28
CA GLY A 54 4.42 -8.59 -14.37
C GLY A 54 4.58 -7.14 -13.96
N ASP A 55 3.61 -6.60 -13.20
CA ASP A 55 3.70 -5.23 -12.67
C ASP A 55 4.93 -5.05 -11.77
N LEU A 56 5.12 -5.98 -10.83
CA LEU A 56 6.25 -5.95 -9.90
C LEU A 56 7.58 -6.12 -10.63
N ALA A 57 7.65 -7.01 -11.64
CA ALA A 57 8.84 -7.20 -12.44
C ALA A 57 9.20 -5.94 -13.25
N ALA A 58 8.21 -5.26 -13.84
CA ALA A 58 8.41 -4.02 -14.57
C ALA A 58 8.93 -2.89 -13.64
N LEU A 59 8.32 -2.72 -12.47
CA LEU A 59 8.75 -1.75 -11.46
C LEU A 59 10.15 -2.05 -10.92
N LEU A 60 10.45 -3.31 -10.64
CA LEU A 60 11.77 -3.75 -10.17
C LEU A 60 12.85 -3.57 -11.26
N SER A 61 12.50 -3.73 -12.53
CA SER A 61 13.44 -3.59 -13.66
C SER A 61 13.77 -2.13 -13.99
N CYS A 62 12.85 -1.19 -13.79
CA CYS A 62 13.05 0.24 -14.07
C CYS A 62 14.25 0.80 -13.27
N ALA A 63 15.31 1.25 -13.92
CA ALA A 63 16.48 1.80 -13.21
C ALA A 63 16.14 3.04 -12.37
N ALA A 64 15.10 3.78 -12.77
CA ALA A 64 14.62 4.97 -12.08
C ALA A 64 13.65 4.71 -10.91
N THR A 65 13.53 3.48 -10.40
CA THR A 65 12.91 3.18 -9.09
C THR A 65 13.94 2.73 -8.07
N GLY A 66 13.83 3.20 -6.84
CA GLY A 66 14.68 2.81 -5.71
C GLY A 66 14.09 1.79 -4.76
N ALA A 67 12.77 1.70 -4.76
CA ALA A 67 11.97 0.76 -4.02
C ALA A 67 10.68 0.47 -4.78
N VAL A 68 10.00 -0.61 -4.43
CA VAL A 68 8.71 -1.01 -5.02
C VAL A 68 7.74 -1.32 -3.90
N THR A 69 6.51 -0.80 -4.00
CA THR A 69 5.45 -1.09 -3.02
C THR A 69 4.40 -2.00 -3.65
N THR A 70 4.04 -3.11 -3.02
CA THR A 70 2.94 -3.95 -3.54
C THR A 70 1.60 -3.25 -3.41
N ARG A 71 0.59 -3.65 -4.20
CA ARG A 71 -0.79 -3.30 -3.88
C ARG A 71 -1.14 -3.83 -2.48
N THR A 72 -1.92 -3.06 -1.72
CA THR A 72 -2.31 -3.44 -0.35
C THR A 72 -3.05 -4.77 -0.35
N SER A 73 -2.57 -5.73 0.45
CA SER A 73 -3.11 -7.08 0.57
C SER A 73 -3.69 -7.38 1.95
N LEU A 74 -4.61 -8.33 2.02
CA LEU A 74 -5.06 -8.97 3.27
C LEU A 74 -4.47 -10.39 3.37
N LEU A 75 -4.58 -11.02 4.55
CA LEU A 75 -4.22 -12.42 4.74
C LEU A 75 -5.01 -13.35 3.79
N GLY A 76 -6.32 -13.10 3.66
CA GLY A 76 -7.23 -13.87 2.80
C GLY A 76 -7.43 -13.29 1.39
N GLY A 77 -6.71 -12.23 1.03
CA GLY A 77 -6.99 -11.47 -0.19
C GLY A 77 -8.29 -10.65 -0.08
N PHE A 78 -8.66 -9.99 -1.17
CA PHE A 78 -9.85 -9.17 -1.28
C PHE A 78 -10.74 -9.67 -2.41
N ALA A 79 -12.05 -9.75 -2.17
CA ALA A 79 -13.03 -10.14 -3.18
C ALA A 79 -13.21 -8.99 -4.20
N HIS A 80 -12.26 -8.87 -5.12
CA HIS A 80 -12.29 -7.86 -6.17
C HIS A 80 -13.33 -8.24 -7.24
N ASP A 81 -14.21 -7.29 -7.51
CA ASP A 81 -15.21 -7.29 -8.57
C ASP A 81 -14.92 -6.12 -9.52
N ASP A 82 -14.53 -6.41 -10.76
CA ASP A 82 -14.19 -5.39 -11.77
C ASP A 82 -15.36 -4.46 -12.13
N ALA A 83 -16.61 -4.90 -11.91
CA ALA A 83 -17.79 -4.06 -12.15
C ALA A 83 -18.01 -3.02 -11.04
N ALA A 84 -17.75 -3.40 -9.79
CA ALA A 84 -17.92 -2.53 -8.62
C ALA A 84 -16.68 -1.68 -8.30
N HIS A 85 -15.49 -2.26 -8.51
CA HIS A 85 -14.20 -1.67 -8.17
C HIS A 85 -13.59 -1.03 -9.41
N ARG A 86 -13.86 0.25 -9.59
CA ARG A 86 -13.50 0.99 -10.82
C ARG A 86 -12.54 2.12 -10.51
N PHE A 87 -11.92 2.62 -11.56
CA PHE A 87 -11.20 3.88 -11.53
C PHE A 87 -11.41 4.61 -12.84
N VAL A 88 -11.27 5.93 -12.79
CA VAL A 88 -11.24 6.79 -13.97
C VAL A 88 -10.02 7.70 -13.87
N LEU A 89 -9.38 7.94 -15.02
CA LEU A 89 -8.40 9.00 -15.17
C LEU A 89 -9.11 10.19 -15.81
N PHE A 90 -8.84 11.39 -15.32
CA PHE A 90 -9.50 12.60 -15.82
C PHE A 90 -8.51 13.76 -15.88
N ASP A 91 -8.82 14.74 -16.74
CA ASP A 91 -8.17 16.03 -16.74
C ASP A 91 -8.86 16.94 -15.70
N PRO A 92 -8.16 17.39 -14.65
CA PRO A 92 -8.77 18.24 -13.64
C PRO A 92 -9.07 19.67 -14.08
N ALA A 93 -8.53 20.14 -15.20
CA ALA A 93 -8.84 21.46 -15.72
C ALA A 93 -10.18 21.48 -16.46
N THR A 94 -10.49 20.41 -17.19
CA THR A 94 -11.68 20.30 -18.03
C THR A 94 -12.77 19.41 -17.44
N GLY A 95 -12.42 18.52 -16.50
CA GLY A 95 -13.30 17.46 -16.01
C GLY A 95 -13.36 16.23 -16.93
N ALA A 96 -12.80 16.33 -18.15
CA ALA A 96 -12.90 15.30 -19.16
C ALA A 96 -12.29 13.98 -18.68
N THR A 97 -13.10 12.93 -18.75
CA THR A 97 -12.69 11.55 -18.46
C THR A 97 -12.01 10.96 -19.69
N MET A 98 -11.07 10.04 -19.45
CA MET A 98 -10.54 9.21 -20.52
C MET A 98 -11.39 7.95 -20.63
N GLY A 99 -12.37 7.99 -21.54
CA GLY A 99 -13.18 6.84 -21.92
C GLY A 99 -12.35 5.65 -22.37
N ARG A 100 -12.86 4.43 -22.17
CA ARG A 100 -12.34 3.24 -22.83
C ARG A 100 -12.52 3.42 -24.34
N ARG A 101 -11.56 4.02 -25.06
CA ARG A 101 -11.55 3.99 -26.53
C ARG A 101 -11.63 2.54 -26.96
N LYS A 102 -12.82 2.12 -27.40
CA LYS A 102 -13.10 0.81 -28.00
C LYS A 102 -12.06 0.67 -29.10
N ARG A 103 -11.10 -0.25 -28.94
CA ARG A 103 -10.15 -0.59 -30.01
C ARG A 103 -11.00 -1.10 -31.17
N ARG A 104 -11.42 -0.22 -32.09
CA ARG A 104 -11.99 -0.64 -33.37
C ARG A 104 -10.93 -1.52 -33.99
N GLY A 105 -11.24 -2.81 -34.10
CA GLY A 105 -10.33 -3.80 -34.64
C GLY A 105 -9.92 -3.37 -36.04
N ARG A 106 -8.68 -2.90 -36.20
CA ARG A 106 -8.01 -3.05 -37.48
C ARG A 106 -7.83 -4.55 -37.66
N GLY A 107 -8.68 -5.12 -38.50
CA GLY A 107 -8.55 -6.49 -38.96
C GLY A 107 -7.12 -6.74 -39.39
N MET A 108 -6.48 -7.70 -38.73
CA MET A 108 -5.18 -8.23 -39.08
C MET A 108 -5.32 -9.00 -40.40
N GLY A 109 -5.27 -8.29 -41.52
CA GLY A 109 -5.08 -8.88 -42.84
C GLY A 109 -3.65 -9.41 -42.93
N THR A 110 -3.52 -10.74 -42.92
CA THR A 110 -2.28 -11.48 -43.12
C THR A 110 -1.55 -11.02 -44.39
N ARG A 111 -0.40 -10.35 -44.28
CA ARG A 111 0.54 -10.22 -45.40
C ARG A 111 1.56 -11.35 -45.30
N ARG A 112 1.32 -12.39 -46.10
CA ARG A 112 2.35 -13.35 -46.52
C ARG A 112 3.38 -12.61 -47.37
N ALA A 113 4.64 -12.95 -47.14
CA ALA A 113 5.76 -12.58 -48.00
C ALA A 113 5.61 -13.23 -49.39
N ALA A 114 5.81 -12.43 -50.44
CA ALA A 114 6.17 -12.83 -51.80
C ALA A 114 7.03 -11.66 -52.34
N VAL A 115 8.36 -11.84 -52.42
CA VAL A 115 9.14 -12.14 -53.63
C VAL A 115 9.03 -11.02 -54.68
N ASP A 116 10.12 -10.25 -54.74
CA ASP A 116 10.82 -9.70 -55.90
C ASP A 116 10.21 -9.90 -57.29
N ASP A 117 10.06 -8.80 -58.05
CA ASP A 117 10.57 -8.66 -59.41
C ASP A 117 10.34 -7.20 -59.87
N GLY A 118 11.42 -6.55 -60.30
CA GLY A 118 11.44 -5.16 -60.71
C GLY A 118 10.92 -4.92 -62.13
N VAL A 119 10.51 -3.68 -62.40
CA VAL A 119 10.60 -3.02 -63.71
C VAL A 119 10.71 -1.50 -63.47
N GLU A 120 11.70 -0.90 -64.11
CA GLU A 120 11.98 0.53 -64.20
C GLU A 120 10.85 1.33 -64.85
N ARG A 121 10.72 2.62 -64.48
CA ARG A 121 10.46 3.71 -65.43
C ARG A 121 10.79 5.08 -64.83
N ASP A 122 11.63 5.79 -65.58
CA ASP A 122 12.09 7.16 -65.46
C ASP A 122 11.00 8.23 -65.66
N GLU A 123 11.41 9.47 -65.36
CA GLU A 123 10.93 10.82 -65.74
C GLU A 123 10.58 11.65 -64.49
N LYS A 124 11.52 12.45 -63.94
CA LYS A 124 11.91 13.83 -64.32
C LYS A 124 10.72 14.79 -64.43
N ASP A 125 10.67 15.80 -63.56
CA ASP A 125 10.98 17.19 -63.96
C ASP A 125 11.00 18.12 -62.73
N ASP A 126 11.90 19.09 -62.85
CA ASP A 126 12.30 20.13 -61.92
C ASP A 126 11.22 21.23 -61.77
N ASP A 127 11.26 22.01 -60.68
CA ASP A 127 11.46 23.47 -60.75
C ASP A 127 11.34 24.13 -59.36
N ASP A 128 12.38 24.89 -59.06
CA ASP A 128 12.54 25.85 -57.98
C ASP A 128 11.56 27.04 -58.12
N ASP A 129 11.16 27.65 -57.01
CA ASP A 129 10.91 29.09 -56.92
C ASP A 129 10.97 29.54 -55.45
N ASP A 130 12.07 30.22 -55.12
CA ASP A 130 12.19 31.15 -54.00
C ASP A 130 11.41 32.44 -54.35
N ASP A 131 10.67 33.03 -53.40
CA ASP A 131 10.68 34.49 -53.19
C ASP A 131 9.99 34.89 -51.87
N ASP A 132 10.66 35.80 -51.18
CA ASP A 132 10.29 36.45 -49.93
C ASP A 132 9.05 37.36 -50.04
N ASP A 133 8.25 37.48 -48.97
CA ASP A 133 7.71 38.78 -48.55
C ASP A 133 7.16 38.79 -47.12
N GLU A 134 7.64 39.76 -46.34
CA GLU A 134 7.20 40.16 -45.01
C GLU A 134 5.91 41.03 -45.10
N ALA A 135 4.86 40.69 -44.34
CA ALA A 135 4.04 41.68 -43.58
C ALA A 135 2.85 41.05 -42.84
N ALA A 136 2.86 41.28 -41.52
CA ALA A 136 1.74 41.44 -40.58
C ALA A 136 0.29 41.12 -41.02
N GLY A 137 -0.35 40.20 -40.30
CA GLY A 137 -1.81 40.10 -40.28
C GLY A 137 -2.34 38.88 -39.53
N ALA A 138 -2.80 39.10 -38.29
CA ALA A 138 -3.76 38.28 -37.53
C ALA A 138 -4.03 36.84 -38.03
N HIS A 139 -3.28 35.86 -37.51
CA HIS A 139 -3.66 34.46 -37.61
C HIS A 139 -4.13 33.90 -36.26
N HIS A 140 -5.42 33.59 -36.26
CA HIS A 140 -6.06 32.53 -35.49
C HIS A 140 -5.06 31.44 -35.13
N GLY A 141 -4.85 31.23 -33.84
CA GLY A 141 -4.03 30.14 -33.33
C GLY A 141 -4.59 28.82 -33.81
N LYS A 142 -4.03 28.29 -34.91
CA LYS A 142 -4.11 26.88 -35.25
C LYS A 142 -3.53 26.12 -34.05
N GLY A 143 -4.40 25.35 -33.40
CA GLY A 143 -4.01 24.44 -32.32
C GLY A 143 -2.82 23.61 -32.76
N GLY A 144 -1.75 23.71 -31.98
CA GLY A 144 -0.65 22.76 -32.07
C GLY A 144 -1.17 21.41 -31.59
N ASP A 145 -1.52 20.55 -32.53
CA ASP A 145 -1.72 19.14 -32.27
C ASP A 145 -0.39 18.51 -31.81
N ASP A 146 -0.50 17.65 -30.79
CA ASP A 146 0.47 16.66 -30.30
C ASP A 146 1.40 16.99 -29.11
N ALA A 147 0.97 17.88 -28.21
CA ALA A 147 1.37 17.83 -26.79
C ALA A 147 0.30 17.07 -25.98
N THR A 148 0.35 15.75 -26.10
CA THR A 148 -0.54 14.73 -25.52
C THR A 148 -1.32 15.12 -24.25
N ASN A 149 -2.65 15.18 -24.36
CA ASN A 149 -3.61 15.33 -23.26
C ASN A 149 -3.60 14.07 -22.34
N VAL A 150 -2.54 13.89 -21.56
CA VAL A 150 -2.42 12.76 -20.63
C VAL A 150 -3.14 13.14 -19.33
N PRO A 151 -4.16 12.38 -18.90
CA PRO A 151 -4.91 12.72 -17.70
C PRO A 151 -4.00 12.67 -16.48
N VAL A 152 -4.04 13.72 -15.66
CA VAL A 152 -3.21 13.85 -14.46
C VAL A 152 -3.99 13.68 -13.16
N GLY A 153 -5.32 13.58 -13.23
CA GLY A 153 -6.23 13.27 -12.12
C GLY A 153 -6.72 11.83 -12.15
N SER A 154 -7.13 11.30 -11.00
CA SER A 154 -7.81 10.01 -10.92
C SER A 154 -8.82 9.95 -9.78
N VAL A 155 -9.96 9.27 -9.98
CA VAL A 155 -10.87 8.85 -8.91
C VAL A 155 -11.00 7.33 -8.94
N ASN A 156 -11.02 6.68 -7.78
CA ASN A 156 -11.10 5.22 -7.71
C ASN A 156 -11.89 4.67 -6.51
N SER A 157 -12.55 3.54 -6.73
CA SER A 157 -13.24 2.71 -5.72
C SER A 157 -12.63 1.30 -5.64
N LEU A 158 -11.33 1.15 -5.95
CA LEU A 158 -10.75 -0.14 -6.34
C LEU A 158 -10.67 -1.23 -5.25
N GLY A 159 -10.86 -0.89 -3.98
CA GLY A 159 -10.61 -1.82 -2.89
C GLY A 159 -9.15 -2.29 -2.82
N TYR A 160 -8.94 -3.49 -2.29
CA TYR A 160 -7.61 -4.07 -2.06
C TYR A 160 -7.26 -5.17 -3.07
N SER A 161 -6.04 -5.70 -2.97
CA SER A 161 -5.56 -6.75 -3.86
C SER A 161 -6.33 -8.07 -3.70
N PRO A 162 -6.73 -8.74 -4.81
CA PRO A 162 -7.25 -10.10 -4.76
C PRO A 162 -6.17 -11.13 -4.40
N ILE A 163 -4.91 -10.84 -4.73
CA ILE A 163 -3.76 -11.67 -4.34
C ILE A 163 -3.57 -11.52 -2.82
N THR A 164 -3.42 -12.65 -2.14
CA THR A 164 -3.18 -12.74 -0.69
C THR A 164 -1.75 -12.32 -0.32
N LEU A 165 -1.49 -12.10 0.97
CA LEU A 165 -0.13 -11.82 1.44
C LEU A 165 0.85 -12.92 1.00
N ASP A 166 0.47 -14.19 1.14
CA ASP A 166 1.34 -15.30 0.71
C ASP A 166 1.54 -15.32 -0.79
N GLY A 167 0.51 -14.94 -1.56
CA GLY A 167 0.63 -14.81 -3.01
C GLY A 167 1.69 -13.79 -3.39
N TYR A 168 1.71 -12.62 -2.76
CA TYR A 168 2.79 -11.64 -2.97
C TYR A 168 4.15 -12.16 -2.53
N LEU A 169 4.26 -12.80 -1.36
CA LEU A 169 5.52 -13.35 -0.88
C LEU A 169 6.03 -14.48 -1.80
N ALA A 170 5.14 -15.28 -2.39
CA ALA A 170 5.47 -16.28 -3.40
C ALA A 170 5.97 -15.63 -4.69
N ILE A 171 5.25 -14.63 -5.23
CA ILE A 171 5.69 -13.86 -6.41
C ILE A 171 7.10 -13.29 -6.18
N LEU A 172 7.36 -12.69 -5.02
CA LEU A 172 8.67 -12.12 -4.70
C LEU A 172 9.77 -13.19 -4.57
N ARG A 173 9.44 -14.39 -4.09
CA ARG A 173 10.36 -15.53 -4.04
C ARG A 173 10.69 -16.06 -5.44
N ASP A 174 9.70 -16.12 -6.32
CA ASP A 174 9.87 -16.59 -7.70
C ASP A 174 10.71 -15.59 -8.51
N LEU A 175 10.41 -14.29 -8.36
CA LEU A 175 11.22 -13.21 -8.93
C LEU A 175 12.64 -13.18 -8.35
N SER A 176 12.84 -13.61 -7.09
CA SER A 176 14.16 -13.76 -6.48
C SER A 176 14.98 -14.89 -7.11
N SER A 177 14.32 -15.95 -7.59
CA SER A 177 14.94 -17.19 -8.05
C SER A 177 15.29 -17.19 -9.54
N SER A 178 14.80 -16.21 -10.29
CA SER A 178 14.94 -16.12 -11.76
C SER A 178 16.35 -15.73 -12.24
N SER A 179 17.41 -16.17 -11.57
CA SER A 179 18.81 -15.98 -12.00
C SER A 179 19.44 -17.31 -12.44
N SER A 180 19.88 -17.36 -13.70
CA SER A 180 20.86 -18.29 -14.27
C SER A 180 20.50 -19.79 -14.34
N SER A 181 19.41 -20.13 -15.03
CA SER A 181 19.30 -21.44 -15.71
C SER A 181 18.78 -21.26 -17.13
N SER A 182 19.72 -21.12 -18.06
CA SER A 182 19.51 -21.16 -19.51
C SER A 182 19.13 -22.58 -19.95
N SER A 183 17.91 -23.05 -19.63
CA SER A 183 17.31 -24.25 -20.21
C SER A 183 15.84 -24.39 -19.78
N SER A 184 14.96 -23.49 -20.21
CA SER A 184 13.51 -23.70 -20.13
C SER A 184 12.92 -23.46 -21.52
N SER A 185 12.27 -24.47 -22.09
CA SER A 185 11.59 -24.42 -23.39
C SER A 185 10.22 -23.73 -23.33
N LEU A 186 9.87 -23.12 -22.21
CA LEU A 186 8.64 -22.36 -22.06
C LEU A 186 8.80 -21.00 -22.76
N SER A 187 7.93 -20.74 -23.72
CA SER A 187 7.83 -19.48 -24.44
C SER A 187 6.60 -18.72 -23.93
N PRO A 188 6.74 -17.48 -23.45
CA PRO A 188 7.97 -16.69 -23.36
C PRO A 188 8.86 -17.13 -22.18
N PRO A 189 10.20 -16.94 -22.28
CA PRO A 189 11.11 -17.24 -21.18
C PRO A 189 10.79 -16.37 -19.96
N PRO A 190 11.01 -16.86 -18.73
CA PRO A 190 10.83 -16.05 -17.52
C PRO A 190 11.72 -14.81 -17.61
N GLN A 191 11.11 -13.63 -17.49
CA GLN A 191 11.78 -12.34 -17.61
C GLN A 191 12.81 -12.20 -16.48
N GLN A 192 14.08 -12.42 -16.80
CA GLN A 192 15.17 -12.31 -15.83
C GLN A 192 15.28 -10.86 -15.34
N LEU A 193 15.21 -10.65 -14.03
CA LEU A 193 15.37 -9.33 -13.44
C LEU A 193 16.84 -8.86 -13.53
N PRO A 194 17.07 -7.57 -13.82
CA PRO A 194 18.41 -7.02 -13.88
C PRO A 194 19.05 -6.96 -12.47
N ALA A 195 20.38 -7.00 -12.40
CA ALA A 195 21.10 -7.13 -11.14
C ALA A 195 20.80 -6.00 -10.12
N HIS A 196 20.52 -4.77 -10.58
CA HIS A 196 20.17 -3.66 -9.71
C HIS A 196 18.82 -3.84 -9.00
N ALA A 197 17.90 -4.65 -9.56
CA ALA A 197 16.59 -4.91 -8.95
C ALA A 197 16.71 -5.47 -7.53
N PHE A 198 17.70 -6.34 -7.27
CA PHE A 198 17.88 -7.00 -5.97
C PHE A 198 18.43 -6.09 -4.87
N ARG A 199 18.86 -4.86 -5.20
CA ARG A 199 19.26 -3.84 -4.21
C ARG A 199 18.06 -3.03 -3.69
N LYS A 200 16.93 -3.09 -4.40
CA LYS A 200 15.75 -2.29 -4.10
C LYS A 200 14.94 -2.96 -3.00
N THR A 201 14.52 -2.14 -2.04
CA THR A 201 13.59 -2.61 -1.01
C THR A 201 12.21 -2.82 -1.63
N VAL A 202 11.58 -3.96 -1.30
CA VAL A 202 10.17 -4.19 -1.58
C VAL A 202 9.37 -3.93 -0.32
N ILE A 203 8.48 -2.95 -0.38
CA ILE A 203 7.54 -2.58 0.68
C ILE A 203 6.26 -3.39 0.47
N VAL A 204 6.01 -4.37 1.33
CA VAL A 204 4.79 -5.17 1.30
C VAL A 204 3.68 -4.39 2.01
N SER A 205 2.73 -3.86 1.23
CA SER A 205 1.61 -3.09 1.76
C SER A 205 0.50 -4.03 2.24
N VAL A 206 0.05 -3.88 3.48
CA VAL A 206 -0.93 -4.77 4.12
C VAL A 206 -2.01 -4.00 4.88
N THR A 207 -3.14 -4.65 5.10
CA THR A 207 -4.23 -4.15 5.96
C THR A 207 -5.03 -5.32 6.56
N GLY A 208 -5.98 -5.02 7.44
CA GLY A 208 -6.79 -5.98 8.21
C GLY A 208 -7.04 -5.46 9.62
N ASP A 209 -7.67 -6.25 10.50
CA ASP A 209 -7.72 -5.91 11.93
C ASP A 209 -6.32 -5.91 12.59
N PRO A 210 -6.13 -5.32 13.79
CA PRO A 210 -4.81 -5.25 14.42
C PRO A 210 -4.11 -6.61 14.61
N PRO A 211 -4.79 -7.69 15.07
CA PRO A 211 -4.19 -9.04 15.08
C PRO A 211 -3.78 -9.55 13.70
N ALA A 212 -4.56 -9.29 12.65
CA ALA A 212 -4.24 -9.67 11.28
C ALA A 212 -3.01 -8.91 10.77
N VAL A 213 -2.89 -7.61 11.06
CA VAL A 213 -1.70 -6.80 10.73
C VAL A 213 -0.44 -7.34 11.43
N ALA A 214 -0.54 -7.71 12.71
CA ALA A 214 0.57 -8.32 13.44
C ALA A 214 1.02 -9.64 12.77
N ARG A 215 0.06 -10.49 12.38
CA ARG A 215 0.35 -11.73 11.62
C ARG A 215 0.97 -11.41 10.25
N CYS A 216 0.50 -10.40 9.53
CA CYS A 216 1.10 -9.99 8.26
C CYS A 216 2.58 -9.61 8.42
N CYS A 217 2.91 -8.86 9.47
CA CYS A 217 4.29 -8.48 9.77
C CYS A 217 5.15 -9.71 10.06
N GLU A 218 4.68 -10.65 10.87
CA GLU A 218 5.44 -11.86 11.22
C GLU A 218 5.64 -12.80 10.02
N ARG A 219 4.63 -12.94 9.15
CA ARG A 219 4.74 -13.76 7.92
C ARG A 219 5.71 -13.16 6.90
N THR A 220 5.69 -11.85 6.76
CA THR A 220 6.67 -11.12 5.93
C THR A 220 8.08 -11.31 6.47
N ARG A 221 8.27 -11.14 7.78
CA ARG A 221 9.55 -11.38 8.46
C ARG A 221 10.05 -12.81 8.26
N SER A 222 9.19 -13.80 8.47
CA SER A 222 9.53 -15.22 8.33
C SER A 222 9.92 -15.60 6.91
N SER A 223 9.36 -14.91 5.91
CA SER A 223 9.67 -15.14 4.50
C SER A 223 10.93 -14.41 4.01
N ALA A 224 11.42 -13.42 4.76
CA ALA A 224 12.52 -12.54 4.34
C ALA A 224 13.86 -13.27 4.11
N SER A 225 14.07 -14.44 4.71
CA SER A 225 15.28 -15.25 4.47
C SER A 225 15.26 -15.97 3.12
N ALA A 226 14.07 -16.25 2.57
CA ALA A 226 13.87 -16.94 1.30
C ALA A 226 13.71 -15.98 0.11
N ILE A 227 13.65 -14.67 0.36
CA ILE A 227 13.45 -13.62 -0.65
C ILE A 227 14.73 -12.79 -0.71
N ARG A 228 15.28 -12.58 -1.92
CA ARG A 228 16.56 -11.87 -2.10
C ARG A 228 16.44 -10.37 -1.89
N PHE A 229 15.28 -9.80 -2.17
CA PHE A 229 15.01 -8.37 -1.97
C PHE A 229 15.02 -8.03 -0.46
N PRO A 230 15.60 -6.90 -0.04
CA PRO A 230 15.29 -6.30 1.24
C PRO A 230 13.77 -6.09 1.35
N LEU A 231 13.17 -6.48 2.47
CA LEU A 231 11.72 -6.32 2.69
C LEU A 231 11.45 -5.25 3.74
N ALA A 232 10.34 -4.54 3.57
CA ALA A 232 9.72 -3.68 4.55
C ALA A 232 8.21 -3.92 4.53
N VAL A 233 7.50 -3.46 5.57
CA VAL A 233 6.03 -3.51 5.63
C VAL A 233 5.48 -2.10 5.71
N GLU A 234 4.43 -1.84 4.93
CA GLU A 234 3.58 -0.65 5.08
C GLU A 234 2.20 -1.10 5.54
N VAL A 235 1.74 -0.63 6.70
CA VAL A 235 0.38 -0.85 7.16
C VAL A 235 -0.52 0.26 6.64
N ASN A 236 -1.43 -0.09 5.76
CA ASN A 236 -2.36 0.86 5.16
C ASN A 236 -3.55 1.10 6.11
N LEU A 237 -3.54 2.26 6.77
CA LEU A 237 -4.54 2.70 7.75
C LEU A 237 -5.50 3.77 7.20
N SER A 238 -5.50 3.93 5.89
CA SER A 238 -6.11 5.10 5.23
C SER A 238 -7.38 4.77 4.45
N CYS A 239 -7.82 3.52 4.47
CA CYS A 239 -8.80 3.08 3.50
C CYS A 239 -10.22 3.49 3.83
N PRO A 240 -10.92 4.15 2.88
CA PRO A 240 -12.31 4.59 3.02
C PRO A 240 -13.32 3.47 2.70
N ASN A 241 -12.87 2.23 2.48
CA ASN A 241 -13.71 1.13 1.96
C ASN A 241 -14.28 0.22 3.06
N ILE A 242 -14.21 0.62 4.34
CA ILE A 242 -14.97 -0.03 5.41
C ILE A 242 -16.33 0.69 5.47
N PRO A 243 -17.46 0.04 5.14
CA PRO A 243 -18.76 0.66 5.29
C PRO A 243 -18.94 1.14 6.73
N SER A 244 -19.38 2.40 6.91
CA SER A 244 -19.77 3.02 8.18
C SER A 244 -18.69 3.39 9.21
N ALA A 245 -17.38 3.26 8.91
CA ALA A 245 -16.32 3.72 9.82
C ALA A 245 -15.33 4.66 9.10
N PRO A 246 -14.87 5.75 9.75
CA PRO A 246 -13.77 6.55 9.22
C PRO A 246 -12.49 5.69 9.15
N PRO A 247 -11.54 6.01 8.26
CA PRO A 247 -10.21 5.40 8.28
C PRO A 247 -9.61 5.35 9.70
N PRO A 248 -9.00 4.21 10.12
CA PRO A 248 -8.45 4.06 11.48
C PRO A 248 -7.48 5.18 11.88
N ALA A 249 -6.72 5.71 10.92
CA ALA A 249 -5.80 6.81 11.15
C ALA A 249 -6.47 8.15 11.52
N TYR A 250 -7.78 8.31 11.31
CA TYR A 250 -8.54 9.48 11.80
C TYR A 250 -9.06 9.29 13.23
N CYS A 251 -9.03 8.07 13.77
CA CYS A 251 -9.54 7.75 15.09
C CYS A 251 -8.36 7.43 16.03
N PRO A 252 -8.04 8.27 17.02
CA PRO A 252 -6.89 8.04 17.92
C PRO A 252 -6.90 6.69 18.60
N ARG A 253 -8.09 6.23 19.02
CA ARG A 253 -8.26 4.94 19.70
C ARG A 253 -8.00 3.75 18.77
N GLU A 254 -8.47 3.82 17.53
CA GLU A 254 -8.23 2.76 16.56
C GLU A 254 -6.76 2.75 16.15
N LEU A 255 -6.19 3.92 15.83
CA LEU A 255 -4.78 4.06 15.51
C LEU A 255 -3.88 3.46 16.61
N ASP A 256 -4.14 3.76 17.88
CA ASP A 256 -3.40 3.18 19.00
C ASP A 256 -3.47 1.65 19.01
N ALA A 257 -4.65 1.06 18.76
CA ALA A 257 -4.80 -0.39 18.69
C ALA A 257 -3.94 -1.03 17.59
N TYR A 258 -3.85 -0.39 16.42
CA TYR A 258 -2.95 -0.83 15.35
C TYR A 258 -1.48 -0.73 15.75
N LEU A 259 -1.05 0.41 16.31
CA LEU A 259 0.33 0.65 16.71
C LEU A 259 0.77 -0.27 17.86
N ALA A 260 -0.13 -0.54 18.81
CA ALA A 260 0.08 -1.47 19.90
C ALA A 260 0.30 -2.91 19.38
N ALA A 261 -0.46 -3.33 18.36
CA ALA A 261 -0.34 -4.65 17.75
C ALA A 261 0.94 -4.85 16.92
N LEU A 262 1.63 -3.78 16.52
CA LEU A 262 2.87 -3.91 15.76
C LEU A 262 3.96 -4.63 16.57
N PRO A 263 4.71 -5.55 15.95
CA PRO A 263 5.79 -6.26 16.62
C PRO A 263 6.93 -5.31 16.98
N ALA A 264 7.64 -5.63 18.07
CA ALA A 264 8.87 -4.94 18.42
C ALA A 264 9.94 -5.10 17.32
N PRO A 265 10.86 -4.13 17.15
CA PRO A 265 12.04 -4.30 16.32
C PRO A 265 12.90 -5.47 16.79
N VAL A 266 13.49 -6.21 15.85
CA VAL A 266 14.46 -7.25 16.16
C VAL A 266 15.85 -6.63 16.15
N VAL A 267 16.60 -6.80 17.25
CA VAL A 267 18.01 -6.42 17.32
C VAL A 267 18.84 -7.52 16.65
N VAL A 268 19.49 -7.19 15.54
CA VAL A 268 20.57 -8.05 15.03
C VAL A 268 21.81 -7.70 15.83
N VAL A 269 22.09 -8.48 16.87
CA VAL A 269 23.40 -8.40 17.55
C VAL A 269 24.41 -9.01 16.59
N ALA A 270 25.30 -8.19 16.02
CA ALA A 270 26.43 -8.70 15.26
C ALA A 270 27.23 -9.62 16.19
N ALA A 271 27.37 -10.89 15.82
CA ALA A 271 28.23 -11.81 16.57
C ALA A 271 29.65 -11.24 16.56
N ALA A 272 30.08 -10.67 17.68
CA ALA A 272 31.46 -10.28 17.88
C ALA A 272 32.29 -11.56 17.81
N GLY A 273 33.04 -11.74 16.72
CA GLY A 273 33.96 -12.85 16.58
C GLY A 273 35.12 -12.64 17.53
N THR A 274 35.27 -13.51 18.55
CA THR A 274 36.59 -13.98 19.03
C THR A 274 36.46 -15.17 19.99
N THR A 275 37.18 -16.24 19.64
CA THR A 275 37.95 -17.19 20.49
C THR A 275 37.37 -17.73 21.80
N THR A 276 37.18 -19.06 21.78
CA THR A 276 37.33 -20.04 22.88
C THR A 276 37.66 -19.48 24.28
N ALA A 277 36.67 -19.59 25.18
CA ALA A 277 36.92 -19.83 26.59
C ALA A 277 35.76 -20.64 27.17
N THR A 278 36.08 -21.83 27.68
CA THR A 278 35.20 -22.76 28.38
C THR A 278 34.58 -22.11 29.61
N ALA A 279 33.25 -22.09 29.73
CA ALA A 279 32.57 -21.73 30.97
C ALA A 279 31.38 -22.65 31.21
N THR A 280 31.41 -23.26 32.39
CA THR A 280 30.51 -24.29 32.93
C THR A 280 29.07 -23.79 33.08
N SER A 281 28.13 -24.63 32.68
CA SER A 281 26.68 -24.40 32.74
C SER A 281 26.15 -24.39 34.18
N THR A 282 25.44 -23.34 34.56
CA THR A 282 24.54 -23.33 35.72
C THR A 282 23.16 -22.87 35.24
N THR A 283 22.25 -23.83 35.09
CA THR A 283 20.84 -23.62 34.75
C THR A 283 20.11 -22.96 35.93
N ILE A 284 19.51 -21.79 35.71
CA ILE A 284 18.49 -21.23 36.61
C ILE A 284 17.13 -21.38 35.93
N THR A 285 16.32 -22.29 36.46
CA THR A 285 14.91 -22.47 36.11
C THR A 285 14.08 -21.42 36.86
N THR A 286 13.38 -20.54 36.14
CA THR A 286 12.37 -19.65 36.74
C THR A 286 10.98 -20.21 36.46
N THR A 287 10.37 -20.81 37.47
CA THR A 287 8.96 -21.21 37.48
C THR A 287 8.12 -20.03 37.95
N ALA A 288 7.20 -19.54 37.12
CA ALA A 288 6.22 -18.53 37.52
C ALA A 288 4.96 -19.21 38.07
N THR A 289 4.69 -19.01 39.35
CA THR A 289 3.46 -19.45 40.03
C THR A 289 2.39 -18.38 39.86
N VAL A 290 1.26 -18.74 39.24
CA VAL A 290 0.05 -17.91 39.20
C VAL A 290 -0.86 -18.35 40.35
N THR A 291 -1.10 -17.46 41.30
CA THR A 291 -2.14 -17.61 42.33
C THR A 291 -3.38 -16.81 41.91
N THR A 292 -4.48 -17.51 41.64
CA THR A 292 -5.81 -16.90 41.55
C THR A 292 -6.66 -17.40 42.72
N ALA A 293 -7.07 -16.48 43.58
CA ALA A 293 -8.11 -16.70 44.58
C ALA A 293 -9.48 -16.53 43.91
N ALA A 294 -10.38 -17.49 44.13
CA ALA A 294 -11.81 -17.34 43.86
C ALA A 294 -12.58 -18.00 45.01
N GLU A 295 -13.48 -17.22 45.60
CA GLU A 295 -14.38 -17.59 46.68
C GLU A 295 -15.52 -18.51 46.19
N ARG A 296 -16.09 -19.27 47.13
CA ARG A 296 -17.14 -20.28 46.93
C ARG A 296 -18.55 -19.69 46.92
N GLY A 297 -19.44 -20.42 46.22
CA GLY A 297 -20.89 -20.49 46.40
C GLY A 297 -21.49 -20.99 45.08
N ASP A 298 -22.03 -22.19 44.88
CA ASP A 298 -23.05 -23.01 45.57
C ASP A 298 -24.04 -23.45 44.46
N GLY A 299 -24.53 -24.69 44.54
CA GLY A 299 -25.76 -25.14 43.87
C GLY A 299 -25.70 -25.79 42.48
N GLY A 300 -26.15 -27.05 42.39
CA GLY A 300 -27.03 -27.47 41.29
C GLY A 300 -26.58 -28.65 40.42
N GLU A 301 -27.34 -29.73 40.53
CA GLU A 301 -27.23 -31.04 39.88
C GLU A 301 -27.46 -31.03 38.35
N GLY A 302 -27.00 -32.07 37.65
CA GLY A 302 -27.42 -32.36 36.26
C GLY A 302 -26.59 -33.44 35.56
N GLU A 303 -27.17 -34.63 35.42
CA GLU A 303 -26.64 -35.84 34.79
C GLU A 303 -26.35 -35.72 33.27
N GLY A 304 -25.56 -36.66 32.75
CA GLY A 304 -25.62 -37.03 31.32
C GLY A 304 -24.27 -37.39 30.69
N GLY A 305 -23.80 -38.63 30.90
CA GLY A 305 -22.69 -39.19 30.13
C GLY A 305 -23.15 -39.73 28.78
N VAL A 306 -22.32 -39.58 27.73
CA VAL A 306 -22.20 -40.56 26.65
C VAL A 306 -20.75 -40.55 26.14
N ALA A 307 -20.17 -41.75 26.15
CA ALA A 307 -18.85 -42.07 25.63
C ALA A 307 -18.84 -42.21 24.11
N GLY A 308 -17.67 -41.98 23.50
CA GLY A 308 -17.40 -42.31 22.10
C GLY A 308 -15.93 -42.07 21.78
N GLY A 309 -15.08 -43.04 22.10
CA GLY A 309 -13.66 -43.00 21.76
C GLY A 309 -13.39 -43.57 20.37
N VAL A 310 -12.27 -43.16 19.77
CA VAL A 310 -11.40 -44.05 18.97
C VAL A 310 -9.96 -43.56 19.17
N ALA A 311 -9.12 -44.47 19.67
CA ALA A 311 -7.67 -44.35 19.74
C ALA A 311 -7.05 -44.80 18.41
N ASP A 312 -5.90 -44.23 18.03
CA ASP A 312 -4.59 -44.89 18.03
C ASP A 312 -3.65 -44.28 16.98
N GLY A 313 -2.36 -44.17 17.33
CA GLY A 313 -1.32 -43.71 16.41
C GLY A 313 -0.10 -43.09 17.07
N VAL A 314 0.48 -43.78 18.06
CA VAL A 314 1.82 -43.47 18.59
C VAL A 314 2.88 -43.78 17.51
N ALA A 315 3.68 -42.77 17.17
CA ALA A 315 5.03 -42.96 16.65
C ALA A 315 5.96 -42.01 17.39
N GLY A 316 6.67 -42.56 18.38
CA GLY A 316 7.76 -41.89 19.07
C GLY A 316 9.00 -41.79 18.18
N GLY A 317 9.62 -40.62 18.17
CA GLY A 317 10.91 -40.36 17.55
C GLY A 317 11.53 -39.14 18.21
N GLY A 318 12.27 -39.36 19.29
CA GLY A 318 13.06 -38.33 19.96
C GLY A 318 14.22 -37.87 19.09
N GLY A 319 14.47 -36.56 19.11
CA GLY A 319 15.55 -35.92 18.39
C GLY A 319 15.47 -34.41 18.54
N GLY A 320 15.77 -33.91 19.75
CA GLY A 320 15.97 -32.49 20.00
C GLY A 320 17.18 -31.99 19.22
N GLY A 321 16.95 -31.51 18.00
CA GLY A 321 17.88 -30.66 17.28
C GLY A 321 17.49 -29.21 17.56
N ASP A 322 18.34 -28.50 18.29
CA ASP A 322 18.33 -27.04 18.33
C ASP A 322 18.55 -26.55 16.90
N ALA A 323 17.44 -26.30 16.19
CA ALA A 323 17.44 -25.66 14.89
C ALA A 323 17.90 -24.23 15.13
N THR A 324 19.22 -24.01 15.01
CA THR A 324 19.85 -22.69 15.04
C THR A 324 19.03 -21.74 14.17
N ALA A 325 18.20 -20.91 14.82
CA ALA A 325 17.26 -20.05 14.13
C ALA A 325 18.09 -19.09 13.26
N ALA A 326 17.88 -19.14 11.94
CA ALA A 326 18.55 -18.25 11.00
C ALA A 326 18.42 -16.79 11.51
N PRO A 327 19.48 -15.97 11.41
CA PRO A 327 19.47 -14.62 11.95
C PRO A 327 18.28 -13.84 11.40
N ARG A 328 17.38 -13.46 12.32
CA ARG A 328 16.15 -12.72 11.98
C ARG A 328 16.54 -11.37 11.37
N ARG A 329 16.24 -11.18 10.08
CA ARG A 329 16.50 -9.90 9.40
C ARG A 329 15.64 -8.80 10.01
N ALA A 330 16.25 -7.64 10.19
CA ALA A 330 15.55 -6.40 10.51
C ALA A 330 14.47 -6.12 9.45
N LEU A 331 13.25 -5.81 9.90
CA LEU A 331 12.10 -5.52 9.04
C LEU A 331 11.59 -4.10 9.35
N PRO A 332 11.88 -3.10 8.51
CA PRO A 332 11.30 -1.76 8.64
C PRO A 332 9.78 -1.83 8.51
N ILE A 333 9.08 -1.12 9.41
CA ILE A 333 7.61 -1.05 9.42
C ILE A 333 7.22 0.41 9.35
N GLY A 334 6.31 0.75 8.44
CA GLY A 334 5.71 2.06 8.36
C GLY A 334 4.20 1.99 8.28
N ILE A 335 3.56 3.15 8.33
CA ILE A 335 2.11 3.31 8.18
C ILE A 335 1.81 4.24 7.01
N LYS A 336 0.73 3.97 6.27
CA LYS A 336 0.22 4.85 5.21
C LYS A 336 -1.01 5.59 5.70
N LEU A 337 -0.92 6.91 5.68
CA LEU A 337 -1.92 7.82 6.23
C LEU A 337 -2.88 8.33 5.15
N PRO A 338 -4.15 8.58 5.50
CA PRO A 338 -5.05 9.36 4.67
C PRO A 338 -4.65 10.85 4.69
N PRO A 339 -5.20 11.70 3.80
CA PRO A 339 -5.01 13.13 3.89
C PRO A 339 -5.60 13.70 5.19
N LEU A 340 -4.79 14.38 5.99
CA LEU A 340 -5.26 15.14 7.14
C LEU A 340 -5.61 16.57 6.69
N THR A 341 -6.80 17.02 7.05
CA THR A 341 -7.39 18.31 6.61
C THR A 341 -7.57 19.30 7.76
N TYR A 342 -7.57 18.85 9.02
CA TYR A 342 -7.73 19.69 10.20
C TYR A 342 -6.53 19.60 11.14
N ALA A 343 -6.16 20.72 11.77
CA ALA A 343 -5.01 20.78 12.69
C ALA A 343 -5.10 19.73 13.82
N THR A 344 -6.29 19.54 14.38
CA THR A 344 -6.53 18.55 15.44
C THR A 344 -6.19 17.12 15.02
N GLN A 345 -6.36 16.76 13.74
CA GLN A 345 -5.99 15.44 13.24
C GLN A 345 -4.47 15.23 13.26
N PHE A 346 -3.68 16.28 13.02
CA PHE A 346 -2.22 16.20 13.13
C PHE A 346 -1.79 16.04 14.60
N ASP A 347 -2.39 16.81 15.51
CA ASP A 347 -2.12 16.69 16.95
C ASP A 347 -2.48 15.30 17.47
N ASP A 348 -3.61 14.78 17.02
CA ASP A 348 -4.10 13.45 17.34
C ASP A 348 -3.17 12.33 16.86
N LEU A 349 -2.71 12.44 15.61
CA LEU A 349 -1.74 11.53 15.04
C LEU A 349 -0.43 11.54 15.85
N VAL A 350 0.14 12.72 16.10
CA VAL A 350 1.42 12.85 16.84
C VAL A 350 1.29 12.24 18.23
N ARG A 351 0.19 12.52 18.94
CA ARG A 351 -0.06 11.97 20.27
C ARG A 351 -0.14 10.44 20.26
N ALA A 352 -0.80 9.86 19.26
CA ALA A 352 -0.90 8.41 19.11
C ALA A 352 0.42 7.75 18.69
N LEU A 353 1.25 8.43 17.88
CA LEU A 353 2.53 7.86 17.41
C LEU A 353 3.60 7.81 18.49
N ARG A 354 3.71 8.83 19.36
CA ARG A 354 4.81 8.97 20.32
C ARG A 354 5.10 7.71 21.17
N PRO A 355 4.10 7.05 21.78
CA PRO A 355 4.34 5.85 22.60
C PRO A 355 4.88 4.65 21.80
N HIS A 356 4.65 4.63 20.49
CA HIS A 356 4.96 3.51 19.60
C HIS A 356 6.03 3.85 18.56
N ALA A 357 6.62 5.04 18.61
CA ALA A 357 7.53 5.56 17.59
C ALA A 357 8.76 4.66 17.36
N TRP A 358 9.23 4.00 18.43
CA TRP A 358 10.32 3.03 18.40
C TRP A 358 10.01 1.75 17.60
N LYS A 359 8.75 1.50 17.24
CA LYS A 359 8.34 0.39 16.36
C LYS A 359 8.28 0.78 14.88
N LEU A 360 8.30 2.09 14.59
CA LEU A 360 8.08 2.62 13.26
C LEU A 360 9.36 3.20 12.66
N SER A 361 9.51 2.96 11.37
CA SER A 361 10.64 3.41 10.56
C SER A 361 10.26 4.56 9.63
N PHE A 362 9.03 4.57 9.11
CA PHE A 362 8.58 5.56 8.14
C PHE A 362 7.06 5.77 8.18
N VAL A 363 6.63 6.86 7.55
CA VAL A 363 5.23 7.19 7.28
C VAL A 363 5.07 7.50 5.79
N THR A 364 4.04 6.95 5.15
CA THR A 364 3.66 7.31 3.77
C THR A 364 2.51 8.30 3.82
N ALA A 365 2.71 9.50 3.26
CA ALA A 365 1.75 10.60 3.28
C ALA A 365 1.61 11.21 1.87
N VAL A 366 0.47 11.07 1.19
CA VAL A 366 -0.85 10.59 1.66
C VAL A 366 -1.49 9.60 0.70
N ASN A 367 -2.47 8.84 1.19
CA ASN A 367 -3.40 8.11 0.33
C ASN A 367 -4.42 9.07 -0.32
N THR A 368 -5.34 8.54 -1.13
CA THR A 368 -6.36 9.31 -1.85
C THR A 368 -7.30 10.08 -0.92
N LEU A 369 -7.80 11.22 -1.37
CA LEU A 369 -8.86 11.98 -0.69
C LEU A 369 -10.21 11.31 -0.94
N GLY A 370 -10.85 10.79 0.12
CA GLY A 370 -12.11 10.07 0.01
C GLY A 370 -13.31 10.94 -0.39
N SER A 371 -14.40 10.28 -0.82
CA SER A 371 -15.70 10.89 -1.08
C SER A 371 -15.73 11.95 -2.20
N CYS A 372 -14.80 11.89 -3.14
CA CYS A 372 -14.83 12.71 -4.36
C CYS A 372 -15.70 12.08 -5.44
N LEU A 373 -16.18 12.89 -6.37
CA LEU A 373 -17.10 12.52 -7.44
C LEU A 373 -16.56 13.03 -8.78
N VAL A 374 -16.63 12.20 -9.82
CA VAL A 374 -16.41 12.57 -11.22
C VAL A 374 -17.61 12.09 -12.03
N PHE A 375 -18.10 12.93 -12.92
CA PHE A 375 -19.10 12.58 -13.93
C PHE A 375 -18.37 12.12 -15.19
N ASP A 376 -18.85 11.05 -15.82
CA ASP A 376 -18.34 10.55 -17.09
C ASP A 376 -19.41 10.90 -18.12
N ASP A 377 -19.08 11.81 -19.03
CA ASP A 377 -20.04 12.38 -19.99
C ASP A 377 -20.19 11.49 -21.24
N ASP A 378 -19.54 10.32 -21.27
CA ASP A 378 -19.45 9.41 -22.43
C ASP A 378 -20.76 8.61 -22.73
N ASP A 379 -21.86 8.84 -22.03
CA ASP A 379 -23.12 8.09 -22.20
C ASP A 379 -24.21 8.85 -23.03
N ASP A 380 -23.97 10.08 -23.50
CA ASP A 380 -25.03 10.93 -24.09
C ASP A 380 -25.04 11.04 -25.64
N ASP A 381 -24.16 10.35 -26.40
CA ASP A 381 -23.99 10.59 -27.84
C ASP A 381 -24.44 9.48 -28.82
N ASP A 382 -25.12 8.39 -28.39
CA ASP A 382 -25.43 7.24 -29.28
C ASP A 382 -26.93 6.89 -29.47
N ASP A 383 -27.91 7.68 -28.97
CA ASP A 383 -29.34 7.31 -29.04
C ASP A 383 -30.24 8.18 -29.95
N ASP A 384 -29.70 9.12 -30.72
CA ASP A 384 -30.48 9.94 -31.69
C ASP A 384 -30.06 9.66 -33.14
N ASP A 385 -30.35 8.45 -33.65
CA ASP A 385 -30.50 8.18 -35.09
C ASP A 385 -31.09 6.77 -35.29
N ASP A 386 -32.41 6.63 -35.16
CA ASP A 386 -33.19 5.63 -35.89
C ASP A 386 -34.65 6.11 -35.96
N ASP A 387 -34.89 6.98 -36.96
CA ASP A 387 -36.21 7.27 -37.51
C ASP A 387 -36.89 5.99 -38.03
N ASP A 388 -38.21 5.95 -37.83
CA ASP A 388 -39.23 5.26 -38.63
C ASP A 388 -39.14 3.74 -38.85
N ASP A 389 -40.04 3.00 -38.19
CA ASP A 389 -41.02 2.20 -38.94
C ASP A 389 -42.22 1.78 -38.08
N GLU A 390 -43.39 2.27 -38.47
CA GLU A 390 -44.69 1.89 -37.97
C GLU A 390 -44.94 0.37 -38.11
N ARG A 391 -45.47 -0.26 -37.07
CA ARG A 391 -46.44 -1.36 -37.27
C ARG A 391 -47.40 -1.54 -36.11
N GLU A 392 -48.60 -1.00 -36.32
CA GLU A 392 -49.82 -1.44 -35.65
C GLU A 392 -50.08 -2.94 -35.85
N LYS A 393 -50.42 -3.66 -34.78
CA LYS A 393 -51.53 -4.64 -34.81
C LYS A 393 -52.05 -5.03 -33.43
N TYR A 394 -53.22 -4.47 -33.10
CA TYR A 394 -54.42 -5.07 -32.47
C TYR A 394 -54.30 -6.35 -31.61
N GLY A 395 -54.93 -6.30 -30.43
CA GLY A 395 -55.55 -7.49 -29.83
C GLY A 395 -55.84 -7.45 -28.32
N SER A 396 -56.95 -6.83 -27.94
CA SER A 396 -57.52 -6.73 -26.58
C SER A 396 -57.74 -8.06 -25.85
N SER A 397 -57.68 -8.06 -24.51
CA SER A 397 -58.87 -8.22 -23.63
C SER A 397 -58.53 -8.41 -22.14
N SER A 398 -59.17 -7.58 -21.28
CA SER A 398 -59.84 -7.87 -19.98
C SER A 398 -59.17 -8.78 -18.94
N SER A 399 -59.22 -8.60 -17.62
CA SER A 399 -60.04 -7.79 -16.69
C SER A 399 -59.70 -8.21 -15.26
N GLY A 400 -59.92 -7.32 -14.29
CA GLY A 400 -60.06 -7.64 -12.85
C GLY A 400 -58.84 -7.21 -12.03
N GLY A 401 -58.94 -6.46 -10.93
CA GLY A 401 -60.07 -6.04 -10.10
C GLY A 401 -59.57 -5.96 -8.65
N GLY A 402 -60.01 -4.95 -7.89
CA GLY A 402 -59.94 -4.96 -6.42
C GLY A 402 -58.90 -4.04 -5.78
N GLY A 403 -59.38 -2.99 -5.11
CA GLY A 403 -58.58 -2.13 -4.24
C GLY A 403 -58.42 -2.68 -2.81
N GLY A 404 -57.63 -1.96 -2.02
CA GLY A 404 -57.51 -2.18 -0.57
C GLY A 404 -56.28 -1.49 0.01
N GLY A 405 -56.48 -0.34 0.66
CA GLY A 405 -55.45 0.31 1.46
C GLY A 405 -55.20 -0.42 2.79
N GLY A 406 -54.00 -0.25 3.33
CA GLY A 406 -53.62 -0.74 4.66
C GLY A 406 -52.15 -0.46 4.95
N ALA A 407 -51.90 0.54 5.78
CA ALA A 407 -50.57 0.94 6.23
C ALA A 407 -49.87 -0.19 7.02
N GLY A 408 -48.57 -0.37 6.78
CA GLY A 408 -47.70 -1.25 7.54
C GLY A 408 -46.27 -0.72 7.47
N SER A 409 -45.83 -0.11 8.57
CA SER A 409 -44.45 0.35 8.78
C SER A 409 -43.48 -0.82 8.66
N GLY A 410 -42.48 -0.67 7.79
CA GLY A 410 -41.38 -1.61 7.60
C GLY A 410 -40.18 -0.85 7.08
N ILE A 411 -39.35 -0.35 7.99
CA ILE A 411 -38.04 0.22 7.68
C ILE A 411 -37.15 -0.94 7.24
N GLY A 412 -37.17 -1.22 5.93
CA GLY A 412 -36.28 -2.16 5.28
C GLY A 412 -34.94 -1.50 5.01
N SER A 413 -33.95 -1.85 5.82
CA SER A 413 -32.54 -1.55 5.62
C SER A 413 -32.05 -2.26 4.34
N GLY A 414 -32.01 -1.52 3.23
CA GLY A 414 -31.43 -1.96 1.97
C GLY A 414 -30.11 -1.23 1.74
N SER A 415 -29.00 -1.91 2.02
CA SER A 415 -27.67 -1.52 1.55
C SER A 415 -27.62 -1.66 0.03
N GLY A 416 -28.10 -0.64 -0.68
CA GLY A 416 -27.94 -0.55 -2.12
C GLY A 416 -26.54 -0.04 -2.45
N THR A 417 -25.64 -0.93 -2.88
CA THR A 417 -24.73 -0.61 -3.98
C THR A 417 -25.60 -0.49 -5.23
N GLY A 418 -26.44 0.54 -5.25
CA GLY A 418 -27.27 0.88 -6.37
C GLY A 418 -26.36 1.33 -7.47
N ARG A 419 -26.47 0.68 -8.63
CA ARG A 419 -26.35 1.39 -9.89
C ARG A 419 -27.15 2.67 -9.70
N ASP A 420 -26.49 3.82 -9.61
CA ASP A 420 -27.22 5.04 -9.92
C ASP A 420 -27.62 4.83 -11.38
N SER A 421 -28.92 4.64 -11.61
CA SER A 421 -29.51 4.41 -12.94
C SER A 421 -29.44 5.68 -13.81
N ARG A 422 -28.38 6.47 -13.63
CA ARG A 422 -27.99 7.66 -14.38
C ARG A 422 -26.53 7.46 -14.73
N GLY A 423 -26.22 7.48 -16.02
CA GLY A 423 -24.93 7.16 -16.61
C GLY A 423 -23.72 7.82 -15.93
N GLY A 424 -22.56 7.20 -16.19
CA GLY A 424 -21.25 7.81 -16.02
C GLY A 424 -20.70 8.19 -14.63
N THR A 425 -21.46 8.23 -13.54
CA THR A 425 -20.89 8.80 -12.29
C THR A 425 -19.96 7.82 -11.53
N LEU A 426 -18.75 8.27 -11.14
CA LEU A 426 -17.83 7.54 -10.25
C LEU A 426 -17.55 8.30 -8.96
N ARG A 427 -17.91 7.70 -7.82
CA ARG A 427 -17.55 8.16 -6.48
C ARG A 427 -16.38 7.36 -5.92
N GLY A 428 -15.39 8.03 -5.34
CA GLY A 428 -14.23 7.35 -4.77
C GLY A 428 -13.14 8.26 -4.22
N GLY A 429 -11.97 7.68 -4.04
CA GLY A 429 -10.76 8.38 -3.63
C GLY A 429 -10.13 9.14 -4.79
N MET A 430 -10.02 10.47 -4.67
CA MET A 430 -9.32 11.32 -5.62
C MET A 430 -7.81 11.34 -5.35
N ALA A 431 -7.04 11.27 -6.43
CA ALA A 431 -5.60 11.39 -6.47
C ALA A 431 -5.15 12.10 -7.75
N GLY A 432 -3.84 12.17 -7.96
CA GLY A 432 -3.25 12.89 -9.07
C GLY A 432 -3.03 14.38 -8.77
N ALA A 433 -2.82 15.18 -9.81
CA ALA A 433 -2.50 16.60 -9.71
C ALA A 433 -3.44 17.40 -8.78
N PRO A 434 -4.76 17.16 -8.71
CA PRO A 434 -5.66 17.91 -7.82
C PRO A 434 -5.38 17.69 -6.33
N LEU A 435 -4.81 16.54 -5.97
CA LEU A 435 -4.43 16.23 -4.59
C LEU A 435 -3.09 16.87 -4.19
N HIS A 436 -2.27 17.31 -5.15
CA HIS A 436 -0.87 17.65 -4.91
C HIS A 436 -0.68 18.74 -3.84
N PRO A 437 -1.38 19.90 -3.86
CA PRO A 437 -1.20 20.93 -2.83
C PRO A 437 -1.52 20.44 -1.42
N MET A 438 -2.58 19.62 -1.27
CA MET A 438 -2.95 19.02 0.01
C MET A 438 -1.90 18.02 0.50
N ALA A 439 -1.35 17.20 -0.41
CA ALA A 439 -0.27 16.27 -0.09
C ALA A 439 1.00 17.02 0.38
N LEU A 440 1.38 18.11 -0.31
CA LEU A 440 2.51 18.95 0.11
C LEU A 440 2.29 19.54 1.50
N GLY A 441 1.08 20.04 1.80
CA GLY A 441 0.71 20.56 3.11
C GLY A 441 0.80 19.50 4.22
N ASN A 442 0.36 18.28 3.94
CA ASN A 442 0.47 17.14 4.84
C ASN A 442 1.93 16.79 5.13
N VAL A 443 2.74 16.54 4.09
CA VAL A 443 4.16 16.20 4.22
C VAL A 443 4.92 17.28 4.98
N SER A 444 4.68 18.56 4.64
CA SER A 444 5.36 19.68 5.29
C SER A 444 4.98 19.84 6.76
N THR A 445 3.71 19.65 7.10
CA THR A 445 3.24 19.74 8.48
C THR A 445 3.74 18.56 9.31
N LEU A 446 3.66 17.34 8.78
CA LEU A 446 4.21 16.15 9.44
C LEU A 446 5.71 16.27 9.68
N ARG A 447 6.48 16.72 8.69
CA ARG A 447 7.93 16.91 8.85
C ARG A 447 8.24 17.88 9.99
N ARG A 448 7.58 19.04 10.03
CA ARG A 448 7.75 20.02 11.12
C ARG A 448 7.41 19.43 12.49
N LEU A 449 6.30 18.69 12.58
CA LEU A 449 5.87 18.07 13.83
C LEU A 449 6.81 16.96 14.29
N PHE A 450 7.31 16.14 13.36
CA PHE A 450 8.29 15.08 13.67
C PHE A 450 9.63 15.70 14.09
N ASP A 451 10.08 16.78 13.45
CA ASP A 451 11.28 17.51 13.86
C ASP A 451 11.13 18.24 15.20
N GLY A 452 9.89 18.55 15.60
CA GLY A 452 9.58 19.12 16.91
C GLY A 452 9.49 18.10 18.04
N CYS A 453 9.53 16.79 17.74
CA CYS A 453 9.32 15.72 18.70
C CYS A 453 10.48 14.72 18.64
N ASP A 454 11.31 14.65 19.68
CA ASP A 454 12.52 13.82 19.67
C ASP A 454 12.22 12.34 19.42
N GLU A 455 11.09 11.84 19.92
CA GLU A 455 10.64 10.47 19.73
C GLU A 455 10.24 10.16 18.27
N LEU A 456 9.87 11.17 17.46
CA LEU A 456 9.39 11.00 16.09
C LEU A 456 10.39 11.47 15.04
N ARG A 457 11.42 12.23 15.44
CA ARG A 457 12.41 12.86 14.56
C ARG A 457 13.04 11.87 13.57
N HIS A 458 13.24 10.62 13.99
CA HIS A 458 13.84 9.56 13.17
C HIS A 458 12.94 9.00 12.07
N LEU A 459 11.63 9.30 12.09
CA LEU A 459 10.70 8.78 11.08
C LEU A 459 10.92 9.46 9.73
N ASP A 460 11.17 8.62 8.73
CA ASP A 460 11.21 9.05 7.33
C ASP A 460 9.78 9.27 6.81
N ILE A 461 9.62 10.24 5.89
CA ILE A 461 8.33 10.48 5.22
C ILE A 461 8.44 10.10 3.75
N VAL A 462 7.68 9.10 3.31
CA VAL A 462 7.47 8.84 1.88
C VAL A 462 6.33 9.74 1.40
N GLY A 463 6.67 10.80 0.67
CA GLY A 463 5.71 11.78 0.16
C GLY A 463 5.00 11.28 -1.09
N VAL A 464 3.68 11.33 -1.11
CA VAL A 464 2.82 10.78 -2.16
C VAL A 464 1.66 11.73 -2.41
N GLY A 465 1.36 11.98 -3.68
CA GLY A 465 0.19 12.74 -4.11
C GLY A 465 0.52 13.65 -5.29
N GLY A 466 -0.04 13.34 -6.46
CA GLY A 466 0.01 14.21 -7.64
C GLY A 466 1.39 14.52 -8.22
N VAL A 467 2.37 13.63 -8.02
CA VAL A 467 3.69 13.73 -8.67
C VAL A 467 3.67 12.97 -10.00
N SER A 468 4.00 13.67 -11.09
CA SER A 468 4.06 13.13 -12.45
C SER A 468 5.27 13.62 -13.26
N ASP A 469 6.07 14.52 -12.72
CA ASP A 469 7.20 15.20 -13.37
C ASP A 469 8.30 15.60 -12.35
N GLY A 470 9.43 16.07 -12.86
CA GLY A 470 10.55 16.51 -12.03
C GLY A 470 10.22 17.62 -11.04
N ASP A 471 9.32 18.54 -11.38
CA ASP A 471 8.95 19.65 -10.51
C ASP A 471 8.06 19.21 -9.35
N GLY A 472 7.11 18.31 -9.61
CA GLY A 472 6.33 17.64 -8.58
C GLY A 472 7.22 16.88 -7.60
N TYR A 473 8.25 16.20 -8.11
CA TYR A 473 9.27 15.56 -7.27
C TYR A 473 10.01 16.58 -6.39
N ARG A 474 10.54 17.67 -6.98
CA ARG A 474 11.26 18.72 -6.25
C ARG A 474 10.39 19.37 -5.18
N ARG A 475 9.12 19.67 -5.49
CA ARG A 475 8.15 20.22 -4.52
C ARG A 475 7.93 19.26 -3.36
N MET A 476 7.73 17.97 -3.64
CA MET A 476 7.51 16.95 -2.61
C MET A 476 8.76 16.75 -1.71
N ARG A 477 9.95 16.74 -2.30
CA ARG A 477 11.22 16.74 -1.57
C ARG A 477 11.38 17.98 -0.69
N ARG A 478 11.14 19.17 -1.24
CA ARG A 478 11.20 20.44 -0.51
C ARG A 478 10.19 20.52 0.63
N ALA A 479 9.03 19.87 0.50
CA ALA A 479 8.05 19.77 1.58
C ALA A 479 8.59 18.97 2.78
N GLY A 480 9.56 18.06 2.60
CA GLY A 480 10.14 17.28 3.69
C GLY A 480 10.08 15.76 3.47
N ALA A 481 9.67 15.29 2.29
CA ALA A 481 9.66 13.88 1.97
C ALA A 481 11.09 13.33 1.84
N ALA A 482 11.38 12.20 2.49
CA ALA A 482 12.60 11.40 2.39
C ALA A 482 12.65 10.52 1.12
N ALA A 483 11.50 10.20 0.53
CA ALA A 483 11.38 9.65 -0.83
C ALA A 483 10.01 10.00 -1.42
N VAL A 484 9.82 9.83 -2.73
CA VAL A 484 8.61 10.29 -3.43
C VAL A 484 7.92 9.14 -4.15
N GLY A 485 6.68 8.85 -3.74
CA GLY A 485 5.87 7.77 -4.28
C GLY A 485 4.88 8.22 -5.36
N LEU A 486 4.71 7.40 -6.39
CA LEU A 486 3.83 7.66 -7.54
C LEU A 486 2.69 6.63 -7.65
N ALA A 487 1.53 7.08 -8.11
CA ALA A 487 0.40 6.23 -8.50
C ALA A 487 -0.26 6.73 -9.79
N THR A 488 -1.00 7.84 -9.76
CA THR A 488 -1.71 8.36 -10.95
C THR A 488 -0.76 8.62 -12.12
N GLY A 489 0.42 9.21 -11.90
CA GLY A 489 1.43 9.37 -12.96
C GLY A 489 1.92 8.04 -13.55
N LEU A 490 2.07 6.99 -12.73
CA LEU A 490 2.36 5.63 -13.19
C LEU A 490 1.19 5.05 -13.99
N GLY A 491 -0.04 5.31 -13.56
CA GLY A 491 -1.23 4.87 -14.28
C GLY A 491 -1.42 5.51 -15.64
N SER A 492 -1.15 6.82 -15.74
CA SER A 492 -1.35 7.56 -16.99
C SER A 492 -0.20 7.40 -17.98
N ARG A 493 1.03 7.16 -17.51
CA ARG A 493 2.24 7.16 -18.36
C ARG A 493 3.02 5.84 -18.35
N GLY A 494 2.57 4.86 -17.56
CA GLY A 494 3.31 3.63 -17.32
C GLY A 494 4.64 3.88 -16.59
N VAL A 495 5.50 2.86 -16.57
CA VAL A 495 6.79 2.90 -15.85
C VAL A 495 7.76 3.97 -16.36
N THR A 496 7.56 4.47 -17.59
CA THR A 496 8.40 5.52 -18.20
C THR A 496 8.36 6.86 -17.45
N VAL A 497 7.33 7.09 -16.62
CA VAL A 497 7.24 8.28 -15.76
C VAL A 497 8.46 8.42 -14.85
N PHE A 498 9.00 7.30 -14.36
CA PHE A 498 10.14 7.32 -13.45
C PHE A 498 11.41 7.78 -14.16
N ASP A 499 11.66 7.26 -15.37
CA ASP A 499 12.82 7.64 -16.18
C ASP A 499 12.74 9.11 -16.60
N ALA A 500 11.55 9.60 -16.96
CA ALA A 500 11.31 11.01 -17.26
C ALA A 500 11.65 11.91 -16.05
N ILE A 501 11.14 11.58 -14.86
CA ILE A 501 11.44 12.34 -13.64
C ILE A 501 12.93 12.29 -13.31
N ALA A 502 13.57 11.11 -13.40
CA ALA A 502 14.99 10.96 -13.13
C ALA A 502 15.85 11.84 -14.05
N LYS A 503 15.46 11.94 -15.33
CA LYS A 503 16.09 12.84 -16.30
C LYS A 503 15.85 14.31 -15.96
N ASP A 504 14.62 14.69 -15.63
CA ASP A 504 14.26 16.08 -15.31
C ASP A 504 15.02 16.62 -14.10
N ILE A 505 15.21 15.78 -13.06
CA ILE A 505 15.92 16.18 -11.84
C ILE A 505 17.45 16.14 -12.00
N ASN A 506 17.92 15.89 -13.24
CA ASN A 506 19.32 15.69 -13.60
C ASN A 506 20.01 14.75 -12.61
N SER A 507 19.34 13.65 -12.27
CA SER A 507 19.88 12.76 -11.25
C SER A 507 21.14 12.07 -11.81
N PRO A 508 22.33 12.28 -11.21
CA PRO A 508 23.54 11.59 -11.64
C PRO A 508 23.61 10.15 -11.09
N TRP A 509 22.66 9.77 -10.21
CA TRP A 509 22.69 8.65 -9.27
C TRP A 509 23.94 8.52 -8.43
#